data_AF-B4FNK4-F1
#
_entry.id   AF-B4FNK4-F1
#
_cell.length_a   1.000
_cell.length_b   1.000
_cell.length_c   1.000
_cell.angle_alpha   90.00
_cell.angle_beta   90.00
_cell.angle_gamma   90.00
#
_symmetry.space_group_name_H-M   'P 1'
#
loop_
_entity.id
_entity.type
_entity.pdbx_description
1 polymer ?
#
loop_
_entity_poly.entity_id
_entity_poly.type
_entity_poly.pdbx_seq_one_letter_code
_entity_poly.pdbx_strand_id
1 'polypeptide(L)'
;MPVENRDPWKEYQVAHIPGALFFDLDGIVDRTTDLPHMLPSEEAFAAAISELDIKNQDKVIVYDGKGFFSAPRVWWMFRVFGHKKVWVLDGGLPQWQASGFNVEKASPDDDAVLKSIAANRAVKRVYNGEQTNTISFQTEFQPNLFWALEKASDFF
;
A
#
# COMPACT_ATOMS: atom_id res chain seq x y z
N MET A 1 -11.27 5.22 2.05
CA MET A 1 -12.35 5.03 1.06
C MET A 1 -13.24 6.26 1.07
N PRO A 2 -13.48 6.90 -0.08
CA PRO A 2 -14.09 8.23 -0.20
C PRO A 2 -15.49 8.39 0.42
N VAL A 3 -16.18 7.28 0.71
CA VAL A 3 -17.57 7.26 1.16
C VAL A 3 -17.70 7.45 2.67
N GLU A 4 -16.60 7.32 3.43
CA GLU A 4 -16.62 7.50 4.87
C GLU A 4 -15.96 8.82 5.23
N ASN A 5 -16.61 9.61 6.09
CA ASN A 5 -16.08 10.85 6.64
C ASN A 5 -14.96 10.57 7.67
N ARG A 6 -13.96 9.80 7.25
CA ARG A 6 -12.77 9.39 7.98
C ARG A 6 -11.56 9.97 7.31
N ASP A 7 -10.55 10.21 8.12
CA ASP A 7 -9.24 10.68 7.67
C ASP A 7 -8.21 9.65 8.14
N PRO A 8 -7.91 8.62 7.30
CA PRO A 8 -7.00 7.56 7.68
C PRO A 8 -5.60 8.08 8.02
N TRP A 9 -5.19 9.18 7.39
CA TRP A 9 -3.93 9.84 7.68
C TRP A 9 -3.90 10.41 9.10
N LYS A 10 -4.94 11.18 9.46
CA LYS A 10 -5.07 11.72 10.81
C LYS A 10 -5.22 10.63 11.87
N GLU A 11 -5.92 9.56 11.55
CA GLU A 11 -6.07 8.40 12.44
C GLU A 11 -4.72 7.72 12.70
N TYR A 12 -3.92 7.50 11.65
CA TYR A 12 -2.56 6.96 11.77
C TYR A 12 -1.67 7.85 12.66
N GLN A 13 -1.75 9.17 12.50
CA GLN A 13 -1.00 10.12 13.34
C GLN A 13 -1.39 10.03 14.83
N VAL A 14 -2.64 9.69 15.12
CA VAL A 14 -3.15 9.53 16.49
C VAL A 14 -2.81 8.17 17.11
N ALA A 15 -2.80 7.11 16.31
CA ALA A 15 -2.43 5.76 16.77
C ALA A 15 -2.04 4.84 15.61
N HIS A 16 -0.86 4.25 15.68
CA HIS A 16 -0.42 3.19 14.78
C HIS A 16 0.43 2.14 15.51
N ILE A 17 0.64 0.98 14.90
CA ILE A 17 1.54 -0.05 15.46
C ILE A 17 2.98 0.50 15.45
N PRO A 18 3.78 0.30 16.52
CA PRO A 18 5.13 0.83 16.59
C PRO A 18 5.99 0.51 15.37
N GLY A 19 6.63 1.53 14.79
CA GLY A 19 7.45 1.39 13.59
C GLY A 19 6.69 1.06 12.29
N ALA A 20 5.36 1.10 12.29
CA ALA A 20 4.58 0.96 11.07
C ALA A 20 4.84 2.11 10.09
N LEU A 21 4.66 1.86 8.80
CA LEU A 21 4.63 2.88 7.76
C LEU A 21 3.17 3.14 7.36
N PHE A 22 2.85 4.36 6.95
CA PHE A 22 1.56 4.64 6.34
C PHE A 22 1.62 4.35 4.83
N PHE A 23 0.76 3.44 4.36
CA PHE A 23 0.55 3.19 2.94
C PHE A 23 -0.69 3.97 2.48
N ASP A 24 -0.47 5.02 1.70
CA ASP A 24 -1.54 5.84 1.15
C ASP A 24 -2.24 5.15 -0.03
N LEU A 25 -3.29 4.38 0.27
CA LEU A 25 -4.08 3.66 -0.73
C LEU A 25 -4.77 4.58 -1.74
N ASP A 26 -5.02 5.84 -1.39
CA ASP A 26 -5.63 6.82 -2.28
C ASP A 26 -4.55 7.51 -3.14
N GLY A 27 -3.31 7.54 -2.66
CA GLY A 27 -2.15 8.10 -3.33
C GLY A 27 -1.41 7.17 -4.30
N ILE A 28 -1.36 5.87 -3.97
CA ILE A 28 -0.65 4.82 -4.71
C ILE A 28 -1.63 4.07 -5.61
N VAL A 29 -2.09 4.78 -6.64
CA VAL A 29 -3.13 4.35 -7.58
C VAL A 29 -2.73 4.68 -9.02
N ASP A 30 -3.42 4.08 -9.99
CA ASP A 30 -3.36 4.55 -11.37
C ASP A 30 -3.93 5.96 -11.50
N ARG A 31 -3.16 6.85 -12.12
CA ARG A 31 -3.52 8.27 -12.33
C ARG A 31 -3.99 8.57 -13.75
N THR A 32 -4.07 7.56 -14.62
CA THR A 32 -4.54 7.71 -16.01
C THR A 32 -6.06 7.63 -16.15
N THR A 33 -6.77 7.37 -15.05
CA THR A 33 -8.22 7.15 -15.02
C THR A 33 -8.84 7.87 -13.83
N ASP A 34 -10.09 8.31 -14.00
CA ASP A 34 -10.90 8.91 -12.92
C ASP A 34 -11.54 7.86 -12.00
N LEU A 35 -11.33 6.56 -12.28
CA LEU A 35 -11.81 5.48 -11.44
C LEU A 35 -11.00 5.39 -10.12
N PRO A 36 -11.66 5.24 -8.97
CA PRO A 36 -10.97 5.21 -7.70
C PRO A 36 -10.19 3.90 -7.50
N HIS A 37 -9.04 3.99 -6.83
CA HIS A 37 -8.24 2.85 -6.35
C HIS A 37 -7.79 1.84 -7.43
N MET A 38 -7.67 2.29 -8.67
CA MET A 38 -7.17 1.49 -9.77
C MET A 38 -5.70 1.08 -9.54
N LEU A 39 -5.35 -0.12 -9.99
CA LEU A 39 -4.01 -0.67 -9.78
C LEU A 39 -2.98 0.19 -10.52
N PRO A 40 -1.96 0.77 -9.85
CA PRO A 40 -0.91 1.55 -10.52
C PRO A 40 -0.11 0.71 -11.52
N SER A 41 0.72 1.36 -12.34
CA SER A 41 1.71 0.65 -13.15
C SER A 41 2.79 -0.01 -12.27
N GLU A 42 3.49 -1.01 -12.83
CA GLU A 42 4.62 -1.65 -12.17
C GLU A 42 5.68 -0.64 -11.72
N GLU A 43 5.98 0.33 -12.58
CA GLU A 43 6.96 1.39 -12.31
C GLU A 43 6.49 2.34 -11.19
N ALA A 44 5.23 2.77 -11.23
CA ALA A 44 4.67 3.64 -10.19
C ALA A 44 4.63 2.96 -8.83
N PHE A 45 4.25 1.68 -8.78
CA PHE A 45 4.29 0.89 -7.55
C PHE A 45 5.73 0.71 -7.06
N ALA A 46 6.65 0.30 -7.93
CA ALA A 46 8.06 0.13 -7.60
C ALA A 46 8.69 1.42 -7.02
N ALA A 47 8.41 2.56 -7.64
CA ALA A 47 8.88 3.86 -7.17
C ALA A 47 8.31 4.21 -5.79
N ALA A 48 7.01 4.00 -5.56
CA ALA A 48 6.37 4.26 -4.27
C ALA A 48 6.94 3.38 -3.16
N ILE A 49 7.08 2.08 -3.40
CA ILE A 49 7.61 1.12 -2.41
C ILE A 49 9.08 1.39 -2.10
N SER A 50 9.86 1.86 -3.08
CA SER A 50 11.25 2.28 -2.89
C SER A 50 11.36 3.47 -1.92
N GLU A 51 10.46 4.46 -2.04
CA GLU A 51 10.41 5.62 -1.13
C GLU A 51 9.92 5.25 0.28
N LEU A 52 9.15 4.16 0.41
CA LEU A 52 8.82 3.57 1.70
C LEU A 52 9.99 2.80 2.34
N ASP A 53 11.14 2.70 1.65
CA ASP A 53 12.34 1.94 2.07
C ASP A 53 12.07 0.45 2.31
N ILE A 54 11.09 -0.11 1.60
CA ILE A 54 10.79 -1.55 1.62
C ILE A 54 11.60 -2.22 0.50
N LYS A 55 12.28 -3.31 0.82
CA LYS A 55 13.12 -4.08 -0.11
C LYS A 55 12.46 -5.39 -0.50
N ASN A 56 12.86 -5.94 -1.66
CA ASN A 56 12.29 -7.20 -2.17
C ASN A 56 12.41 -8.39 -1.21
N GLN A 57 13.43 -8.42 -0.35
CA GLN A 57 13.64 -9.49 0.62
C GLN A 57 12.81 -9.37 1.90
N ASP A 58 12.26 -8.19 2.17
CA ASP A 58 11.61 -7.85 3.43
C ASP A 58 10.32 -8.67 3.63
N LYS A 59 9.89 -8.75 4.89
CA LYS A 59 8.60 -9.32 5.26
C LYS A 59 7.65 -8.16 5.50
N VAL A 60 6.53 -8.13 4.79
CA VAL A 60 5.52 -7.08 4.91
C VAL A 60 4.31 -7.62 5.66
N ILE A 61 3.91 -6.94 6.73
CA ILE A 61 2.64 -7.19 7.42
C ILE A 61 1.78 -5.96 7.21
N VAL A 62 0.61 -6.15 6.62
CA VAL A 62 -0.35 -5.08 6.34
C VAL A 62 -1.49 -5.16 7.35
N TYR A 63 -1.90 -4.02 7.87
CA TYR A 63 -3.09 -3.91 8.71
C TYR A 63 -3.87 -2.65 8.34
N ASP A 64 -5.08 -2.53 8.86
CA ASP A 64 -5.86 -1.30 8.77
C ASP A 64 -6.57 -0.98 10.09
N GLY A 65 -7.15 0.22 10.17
CA GLY A 65 -7.85 0.70 11.35
C GLY A 65 -9.24 0.09 11.59
N LYS A 66 -9.68 -0.87 10.77
CA LYS A 66 -10.99 -1.55 10.92
C LYS A 66 -10.88 -3.05 11.21
N GLY A 67 -9.72 -3.65 10.94
CA GLY A 67 -9.45 -5.05 11.16
C GLY A 67 -9.26 -5.83 9.86
N PHE A 68 -10.19 -5.69 8.91
CA PHE A 68 -10.11 -6.39 7.61
C PHE A 68 -10.91 -5.65 6.52
N PHE A 69 -10.38 -4.52 6.03
CA PHE A 69 -11.07 -3.66 5.07
C PHE A 69 -10.18 -3.25 3.90
N SER A 70 -9.17 -2.41 4.15
CA SER A 70 -8.24 -1.91 3.13
C SER A 70 -6.94 -2.70 3.08
N ALA A 71 -6.54 -3.35 4.17
CA ALA A 71 -5.33 -4.16 4.22
C ALA A 71 -5.30 -5.29 3.16
N PRO A 72 -6.40 -6.02 2.88
CA PRO A 72 -6.41 -7.04 1.83
C PRO A 72 -6.09 -6.48 0.44
N ARG A 73 -6.49 -5.23 0.15
CA ARG A 73 -6.18 -4.59 -1.13
C ARG A 73 -4.68 -4.38 -1.30
N VAL A 74 -4.02 -3.84 -0.28
CA VAL A 74 -2.56 -3.61 -0.29
C VAL A 74 -1.81 -4.94 -0.35
N TRP A 75 -2.23 -5.94 0.44
CA TRP A 75 -1.70 -7.30 0.35
C TRP A 75 -1.78 -7.86 -1.07
N TRP A 76 -2.93 -7.71 -1.74
CA TRP A 76 -3.11 -8.14 -3.12
C TRP A 76 -2.21 -7.35 -4.09
N MET A 77 -2.03 -6.05 -3.89
CA MET A 77 -1.13 -5.23 -4.73
C MET A 77 0.32 -5.73 -4.67
N PHE A 78 0.84 -6.02 -3.47
CA PHE A 78 2.18 -6.63 -3.35
C PHE A 78 2.24 -7.98 -4.08
N ARG A 79 1.21 -8.81 -3.92
CA ARG A 79 1.13 -10.15 -4.54
C ARG A 79 1.07 -10.09 -6.06
N VAL A 80 0.28 -9.17 -6.63
CA VAL A 80 0.15 -9.02 -8.08
C VAL A 80 1.43 -8.48 -8.71
N PHE A 81 2.27 -7.76 -7.95
CA PHE A 81 3.61 -7.34 -8.38
C PHE A 81 4.74 -8.27 -7.91
N GLY A 82 4.43 -9.51 -7.56
CA GLY A 82 5.43 -10.58 -7.35
C GLY A 82 6.02 -10.66 -5.95
N HIS A 83 5.66 -9.76 -5.02
CA HIS A 83 6.16 -9.80 -3.65
C HIS A 83 5.35 -10.79 -2.80
N LYS A 84 5.92 -11.99 -2.59
CA LYS A 84 5.22 -13.11 -1.92
C LYS A 84 5.27 -13.05 -0.39
N LYS A 85 6.24 -12.35 0.20
CA LYS A 85 6.45 -12.26 1.66
C LYS A 85 5.57 -11.18 2.29
N VAL A 86 4.27 -11.24 2.01
CA VAL A 86 3.27 -10.28 2.50
C VAL A 86 2.08 -10.99 3.15
N TRP A 87 1.67 -10.49 4.31
CA TRP A 87 0.56 -11.01 5.11
C TRP A 87 -0.35 -9.90 5.58
N VAL A 88 -1.60 -10.24 5.91
CA VAL A 88 -2.53 -9.34 6.59
C VAL A 88 -2.54 -9.70 8.08
N LEU A 89 -2.48 -8.70 8.96
CA LEU A 89 -2.70 -8.87 10.39
C LEU A 89 -4.20 -9.06 10.64
N ASP A 90 -4.60 -10.27 11.04
CA ASP A 90 -5.98 -10.57 11.41
C ASP A 90 -6.44 -9.70 12.60
N GLY A 91 -7.64 -9.13 12.49
CA GLY A 91 -8.18 -8.18 13.46
C GLY A 91 -7.56 -6.77 13.46
N GLY A 92 -6.48 -6.54 12.69
CA GLY A 92 -5.84 -5.23 12.47
C GLY A 92 -5.53 -4.42 13.73
N LEU A 93 -5.55 -3.09 13.61
CA LEU A 93 -5.29 -2.19 14.75
C LEU A 93 -6.29 -2.38 15.91
N PRO A 94 -7.61 -2.59 15.68
CA PRO A 94 -8.56 -2.80 16.77
C PRO A 94 -8.18 -3.99 17.67
N GLN A 95 -7.86 -5.15 17.10
CA GLN A 95 -7.49 -6.32 17.90
C GLN A 95 -6.11 -6.16 18.55
N TRP A 96 -5.17 -5.49 17.88
CA TRP A 96 -3.87 -5.13 18.48
C TRP A 96 -4.04 -4.33 19.77
N GLN A 97 -4.86 -3.27 19.73
CA GLN A 97 -5.16 -2.44 20.90
C GLN A 97 -5.95 -3.20 21.97
N ALA A 98 -6.97 -3.98 21.57
CA ALA A 98 -7.75 -4.79 22.51
C ALA A 98 -6.91 -5.85 23.23
N SER A 99 -5.79 -6.27 22.63
CA SER A 99 -4.83 -7.21 23.22
C SER A 99 -3.84 -6.54 24.18
N GLY A 100 -3.95 -5.22 24.40
CA GLY A 100 -3.10 -4.46 25.32
C GLY A 100 -1.71 -4.13 24.78
N PHE A 101 -1.48 -4.28 23.47
CA PHE A 101 -0.20 -3.89 22.86
C PHE A 101 -0.11 -2.37 22.69
N ASN A 102 1.12 -1.85 22.76
CA ASN A 102 1.38 -0.41 22.64
C ASN A 102 1.13 0.11 21.22
N VAL A 103 0.84 1.40 21.13
CA VAL A 103 0.72 2.16 19.88
C VAL A 103 1.60 3.40 19.93
N GLU A 104 2.01 3.88 18.76
CA GLU A 104 2.75 5.12 18.57
C GLU A 104 1.86 6.22 17.98
N LYS A 105 2.31 7.47 18.14
CA LYS A 105 1.74 8.67 17.51
C LYS A 105 2.75 9.21 16.54
N ALA A 106 2.30 9.71 15.40
CA ALA A 106 3.21 10.30 14.42
C ALA A 106 3.18 11.83 14.50
N SER A 107 4.36 12.44 14.57
CA SER A 107 4.53 13.87 14.30
C SER A 107 4.69 14.14 12.79
N PRO A 108 4.43 15.37 12.31
CA PRO A 108 4.63 15.71 10.90
C PRO A 108 6.05 15.50 10.37
N ASP A 109 7.06 15.53 11.24
CA ASP A 109 8.48 15.40 10.88
C ASP A 109 8.99 13.96 11.03
N ASP A 110 8.12 13.00 11.39
CA ASP A 110 8.51 11.61 11.56
C ASP A 110 8.91 10.97 10.22
N ASP A 111 9.93 10.13 10.25
CA ASP A 111 10.47 9.44 9.06
C ASP A 111 9.39 8.68 8.28
N ALA A 112 8.51 7.94 8.97
CA ALA A 112 7.40 7.21 8.34
C ALA A 112 6.42 8.14 7.61
N VAL A 113 6.19 9.33 8.15
CA VAL A 113 5.32 10.35 7.53
C VAL A 113 5.97 10.91 6.27
N LEU A 114 7.25 11.28 6.36
CA LEU A 114 8.01 11.80 5.22
C LEU A 114 8.11 10.78 4.08
N LYS A 115 8.33 9.50 4.40
CA LYS A 115 8.33 8.39 3.45
C LYS A 115 6.99 8.21 2.75
N SER A 116 5.88 8.27 3.47
CA SER A 116 4.54 8.20 2.85
C SER A 116 4.29 9.34 1.87
N ILE A 117 4.70 10.56 2.22
CA ILE A 117 4.57 11.74 1.34
C ILE A 117 5.45 11.56 0.09
N ALA A 118 6.68 11.09 0.27
CA ALA A 118 7.61 10.82 -0.82
C ALA A 118 7.08 9.74 -1.77
N ALA A 119 6.49 8.66 -1.24
CA ALA A 119 5.88 7.59 -2.02
C ALA A 119 4.74 8.09 -2.93
N ASN A 120 3.80 8.89 -2.39
CA ASN A 120 2.72 9.49 -3.19
C ASN A 120 3.29 10.43 -4.29
N ARG A 121 4.32 11.21 -3.96
CA ARG A 121 5.01 12.08 -4.93
C ARG A 121 5.71 11.28 -6.03
N ALA A 122 6.33 10.14 -5.71
CA ALA A 122 6.99 9.28 -6.69
C ALA A 122 5.98 8.74 -7.71
N VAL A 123 4.79 8.31 -7.28
CA VAL A 123 3.70 7.91 -8.19
C VAL A 123 3.35 9.04 -9.15
N LYS A 124 3.17 10.27 -8.65
CA LYS A 124 2.89 11.45 -9.49
C LYS A 124 3.97 11.67 -10.55
N ARG A 125 5.24 11.58 -10.14
CA ARG A 125 6.39 11.76 -11.05
C ARG A 125 6.38 10.76 -12.19
N VAL A 126 6.16 9.47 -11.89
CA VAL A 126 6.08 8.42 -12.91
C VAL A 126 5.00 8.74 -13.95
N TYR A 127 3.79 9.07 -13.50
CA TYR A 127 2.69 9.38 -14.42
C TYR A 127 2.86 10.70 -15.17
N ASN A 128 3.66 11.63 -14.66
CA ASN A 128 4.04 12.87 -15.35
C ASN A 128 5.22 12.69 -16.33
N GLY A 129 5.85 11.51 -16.39
CA GLY A 129 7.07 11.27 -17.15
C GLY A 129 8.30 11.97 -16.57
N GLU A 130 8.28 12.31 -15.28
CA GLU A 130 9.39 12.93 -14.57
C GLU A 130 10.38 11.88 -14.08
N GLN A 131 11.67 12.24 -14.01
CA GLN A 131 12.70 11.38 -13.43
C GLN A 131 12.39 11.08 -11.96
N THR A 132 12.38 9.80 -11.61
CA THR A 132 12.28 9.33 -10.24
C THR A 132 13.67 9.16 -9.62
N ASN A 133 13.73 9.12 -8.29
CA ASN A 133 14.95 8.68 -7.61
C ASN A 133 15.26 7.22 -7.97
N THR A 134 16.43 6.72 -7.59
CA THR A 134 16.79 5.31 -7.80
C THR A 134 15.71 4.37 -7.26
N ILE A 135 15.00 3.70 -8.18
CA ILE A 135 14.02 2.67 -7.85
C ILE A 135 14.78 1.44 -7.37
N SER A 136 14.61 1.09 -6.10
CA SER A 136 15.30 -0.02 -5.44
C SER A 136 14.43 -1.27 -5.32
N PHE A 137 13.11 -1.11 -5.36
CA PHE A 137 12.14 -2.20 -5.34
C PHE A 137 11.85 -2.71 -6.75
N GLN A 138 11.99 -4.00 -6.96
CA GLN A 138 11.69 -4.66 -8.23
C GLN A 138 10.28 -5.24 -8.22
N THR A 139 9.57 -5.11 -9.33
CA THR A 139 8.24 -5.68 -9.53
C THR A 139 8.27 -6.76 -10.60
N GLU A 140 7.42 -7.76 -10.44
CA GLU A 140 7.16 -8.78 -11.46
C GLU A 140 5.66 -9.06 -11.46
N PHE A 141 4.95 -8.48 -12.42
CA PHE A 141 3.52 -8.68 -12.55
C PHE A 141 3.16 -10.17 -12.69
N GLN A 142 2.15 -10.60 -11.94
CA GLN A 142 1.75 -12.01 -11.82
C GLN A 142 0.45 -12.27 -12.59
N PRO A 143 0.53 -12.60 -13.89
CA PRO A 143 -0.64 -12.75 -14.75
C PRO A 143 -1.50 -13.97 -14.47
N ASN A 144 -1.06 -14.85 -13.58
CA ASN A 144 -1.85 -15.98 -13.12
C ASN A 144 -2.84 -15.61 -12.02
N LEU A 145 -2.73 -14.43 -11.40
CA LEU A 145 -3.66 -13.96 -10.36
C LEU A 145 -4.91 -13.28 -10.92
N PHE A 146 -4.98 -13.07 -12.24
CA PHE A 146 -6.17 -12.64 -12.96
C PHE A 146 -6.30 -13.51 -14.21
N TRP A 147 -7.52 -13.91 -14.56
CA TRP A 147 -7.75 -14.58 -15.84
C TRP A 147 -8.43 -13.60 -16.78
N ALA A 148 -7.96 -13.58 -18.03
CA ALA A 148 -8.69 -12.93 -19.10
C ALA A 148 -10.00 -13.68 -19.36
N LEU A 149 -10.95 -13.01 -20.01
CA LEU A 149 -12.28 -13.58 -20.28
C LEU A 149 -12.17 -14.92 -21.02
N GLU A 150 -11.26 -15.01 -21.99
CA GLU A 150 -11.03 -16.20 -22.81
C GLU A 150 -10.64 -17.39 -21.93
N LYS A 151 -9.75 -17.17 -20.96
CA LYS A 151 -9.31 -18.21 -20.03
C LYS A 151 -10.38 -18.57 -19.00
N ALA A 152 -11.22 -17.61 -18.62
CA ALA A 152 -12.34 -17.85 -17.73
C ALA A 152 -13.49 -18.61 -18.43
N SER A 153 -13.72 -18.37 -19.72
CA SER A 153 -14.74 -19.07 -20.48
C SER A 153 -14.43 -20.56 -20.69
N ASP A 154 -13.16 -20.97 -20.70
CA ASP A 154 -12.78 -22.39 -20.79
C ASP A 154 -13.22 -23.22 -19.55
N PHE A 155 -13.67 -22.56 -18.47
CA PHE A 155 -14.14 -23.21 -17.23
C PHE A 155 -15.65 -23.44 -17.16
N PHE A 156 -16.45 -22.83 -18.05
CA PHE A 156 -17.91 -22.88 -18.05
C PHE A 156 -18.45 -23.37 -19.41
#